data_AF-A0A358N082-F1
#
_entry.id   AF-A0A358N082-F1
#
_cell.length_a   1.000
_cell.length_b   1.000
_cell.length_c   1.000
_cell.angle_alpha   90.00
_cell.angle_beta   90.00
_cell.angle_gamma   90.00
#
_symmetry.space_group_name_H-M   'P 1'
#
loop_
_entity.id
_entity.type
_entity.pdbx_description
1 polymer ?
#
loop_
_entity_poly.entity_id
_entity_poly.type
_entity_poly.pdbx_seq_one_letter_code
_entity_poly.pdbx_strand_id
1 'polypeptide(L)'
;MIFEIPMTSSANLEMANMSLSAFVSPLLAESNAWTAWLEPTGTVLLAITVVLLCMIAWAGNLIALPGNWAAVLILLVYAFVGPETGNASMGYTPVVAALCFALLGEGFEFVAAAMGAQKAGASRKATLLAMIGSMAGAMLGAIVGLPVPIVGQGLAA
;
A
#
# COMPACT_ATOMS: atom_id res chain seq x y z
N MET A 1 13.22 57.22 41.83
CA MET A 1 13.25 57.36 40.36
C MET A 1 12.98 55.99 39.78
N ILE A 2 11.75 55.77 39.29
CA ILE A 2 11.39 54.54 38.58
C ILE A 2 11.67 54.82 37.10
N PHE A 3 12.56 54.03 36.50
CA PHE A 3 12.86 54.06 35.08
C PHE A 3 11.62 53.56 34.33
N GLU A 4 10.94 54.42 33.57
CA GLU A 4 9.95 53.97 32.58
C GLU A 4 10.70 53.21 31.49
N ILE A 5 10.47 51.90 31.39
CA ILE A 5 10.93 51.11 30.25
C ILE A 5 10.05 51.54 29.07
N PRO A 6 10.62 52.06 27.97
CA PRO A 6 9.83 52.45 26.81
C PRO A 6 9.19 51.19 26.22
N MET A 7 7.88 51.04 26.43
CA MET A 7 7.08 49.98 25.82
C MET A 7 7.07 50.23 24.31
N THR A 8 7.76 49.37 23.55
CA THR A 8 7.64 49.35 22.09
C THR A 8 6.16 49.17 21.75
N SER A 9 5.56 50.17 21.11
CA SER A 9 4.16 50.13 20.66
C SER A 9 3.89 48.83 19.90
N SER A 10 2.75 48.17 20.17
CA SER A 10 2.33 46.92 19.54
C SER A 10 2.39 46.95 18.02
N ALA A 11 2.18 48.12 17.41
CA ALA A 11 2.29 48.33 15.97
C ALA A 11 3.71 48.06 15.41
N ASN A 12 4.76 48.33 16.19
CA ASN A 12 6.14 48.05 15.79
C ASN A 12 6.45 46.54 15.83
N LEU A 13 5.85 45.83 16.79
CA LEU A 13 5.98 44.38 16.90
C LEU A 13 5.24 43.68 15.75
N GLU A 14 4.04 44.15 15.39
CA GLU A 14 3.29 43.63 14.24
C GLU A 14 4.01 43.89 12.90
N MET A 15 4.56 45.10 12.68
CA MET A 15 5.37 45.39 11.49
C MET A 15 6.65 44.53 11.41
N ALA A 16 7.32 44.33 12.54
CA ALA A 16 8.48 43.45 12.61
C ALA A 16 8.08 41.99 12.28
N ASN A 17 6.96 41.51 12.82
CA ASN A 17 6.47 40.16 12.54
C ASN A 17 6.02 40.00 11.07
N MET A 18 5.36 41.01 10.49
CA MET A 18 4.99 41.02 9.07
C MET A 18 6.23 41.00 8.16
N SER A 19 7.23 41.83 8.43
CA SER A 19 8.45 41.85 7.61
C SER A 19 9.24 40.54 7.70
N LEU A 20 9.28 39.94 8.88
CA LEU A 20 9.91 38.64 9.12
C LEU A 20 9.12 37.52 8.43
N SER A 21 7.79 37.52 8.47
CA SER A 21 6.96 36.57 7.72
C SER A 21 7.12 36.73 6.20
N ALA A 22 7.19 37.96 5.68
CA ALA A 22 7.36 38.22 4.25
C ALA A 22 8.70 37.68 3.71
N PHE A 23 9.73 37.62 4.56
CA PHE A 23 11.02 37.04 4.24
C PHE A 23 11.06 35.51 4.43
N VAL A 24 10.42 34.99 5.49
CA VAL A 24 10.47 33.55 5.83
C VAL A 24 9.48 32.71 5.02
N SER A 25 8.29 33.21 4.73
CA SER A 25 7.26 32.50 3.95
C SER A 25 7.75 32.00 2.58
N PRO A 26 8.43 32.80 1.74
CA PRO A 26 8.95 32.29 0.47
C PRO A 26 10.06 31.25 0.65
N LEU A 27 10.92 31.40 1.65
CA LEU A 27 11.96 30.41 1.97
C LEU A 27 11.35 29.06 2.38
N LEU A 28 10.32 29.10 3.21
CA LEU A 28 9.56 27.91 3.59
C LEU A 28 8.83 27.31 2.39
N ALA A 29 8.30 28.14 1.49
CA ALA A 29 7.63 27.74 0.25
C ALA A 29 8.57 27.06 -0.76
N GLU A 30 9.86 27.40 -0.77
CA GLU A 30 10.85 26.67 -1.58
C GLU A 30 11.26 25.36 -0.93
N SER A 31 11.33 25.32 0.41
CA SER A 31 11.70 24.10 1.15
C SER A 31 10.70 22.96 0.97
N ASN A 32 9.41 23.26 0.87
CA ASN A 32 8.32 22.30 0.69
C ASN A 32 7.91 22.10 -0.80
N ALA A 33 8.55 22.81 -1.74
CA ALA A 33 8.33 22.58 -3.17
C ALA A 33 8.69 21.14 -3.57
N TRP A 34 9.78 20.61 -3.03
CA TRP A 34 10.24 19.24 -3.31
C TRP A 34 9.27 18.17 -2.79
N THR A 35 8.61 18.40 -1.65
CA THR A 35 7.61 17.47 -1.10
C THR A 35 6.34 17.44 -1.94
N ALA A 36 5.95 18.58 -2.52
CA ALA A 36 4.80 18.66 -3.42
C ALA A 36 5.01 17.86 -4.73
N TRP A 37 6.25 17.77 -5.22
CA TRP A 37 6.60 16.93 -6.37
C TRP A 37 6.72 15.43 -6.02
N LEU A 38 7.15 15.12 -4.80
CA LEU A 38 7.30 13.74 -4.31
C LEU A 38 5.97 13.04 -4.07
N GLU A 39 4.91 13.76 -3.68
CA GLU A 39 3.58 13.16 -3.45
C GLU A 39 2.99 12.47 -4.70
N PRO A 40 2.88 13.13 -5.88
CA PRO A 40 2.39 12.48 -7.09
C PRO A 40 3.38 11.46 -7.66
N THR A 41 4.68 11.75 -7.58
CA THR A 41 5.71 10.86 -8.14
C THR A 41 5.81 9.56 -7.34
N GLY A 42 5.72 9.65 -6.01
CA GLY A 42 5.74 8.51 -5.11
C GLY A 42 4.55 7.58 -5.33
N THR A 43 3.35 8.12 -5.53
CA THR A 43 2.16 7.31 -5.84
C THR A 43 2.27 6.59 -7.18
N VAL A 44 2.80 7.24 -8.21
CA VAL A 44 3.04 6.61 -9.52
C VAL A 44 4.11 5.51 -9.42
N LEU A 45 5.22 5.77 -8.73
CA LEU A 45 6.28 4.78 -8.52
C LEU A 45 5.75 3.55 -7.76
N LEU A 46 4.93 3.76 -6.74
CA LEU A 46 4.33 2.68 -5.95
C LEU A 46 3.39 1.82 -6.82
N ALA A 47 2.56 2.45 -7.67
CA ALA A 47 1.72 1.73 -8.63
C ALA A 47 2.55 0.90 -9.63
N ILE A 48 3.63 1.46 -10.17
CA ILE A 48 4.55 0.75 -11.07
C ILE A 48 5.18 -0.45 -10.34
N THR A 49 5.65 -0.27 -9.12
CA THR A 49 6.21 -1.35 -8.30
C THR A 49 5.22 -2.49 -8.12
N VAL A 50 3.95 -2.19 -7.82
CA VAL A 50 2.91 -3.22 -7.67
C VAL A 50 2.68 -4.01 -8.96
N VAL A 51 2.63 -3.33 -10.11
CA VAL A 51 2.51 -4.02 -11.40
C VAL A 51 3.71 -4.93 -11.65
N LEU A 52 4.93 -4.46 -11.40
CA LEU A 52 6.15 -5.27 -11.55
C LEU A 52 6.14 -6.49 -10.63
N LEU A 53 5.73 -6.33 -9.37
CA LEU A 53 5.60 -7.44 -8.43
C LEU A 53 4.56 -8.46 -8.90
N CYS A 54 3.43 -8.01 -9.46
CA CYS A 54 2.43 -8.90 -10.06
C CYS A 54 2.98 -9.65 -11.28
N MET A 55 3.80 -9.01 -12.11
CA MET A 55 4.46 -9.65 -13.25
C MET A 55 5.47 -10.71 -12.81
N ILE A 56 6.24 -10.43 -11.75
CA ILE A 56 7.18 -11.39 -11.15
C ILE A 56 6.42 -12.55 -10.53
N ALA A 57 5.35 -12.27 -9.79
CA ALA A 57 4.47 -13.28 -9.21
C ALA A 57 3.91 -14.20 -10.30
N TRP A 58 3.37 -13.62 -11.38
CA TRP A 58 2.90 -14.37 -12.54
C TRP A 58 4.02 -15.22 -13.19
N ALA A 59 5.24 -14.70 -13.34
CA ALA A 59 6.38 -15.47 -13.84
C ALA A 59 6.74 -16.65 -12.91
N GLY A 60 6.43 -16.56 -11.62
CA GLY A 60 6.54 -17.66 -10.66
C GLY A 60 5.71 -18.90 -11.04
N ASN A 61 4.58 -18.72 -11.74
CA ASN A 61 3.80 -19.86 -12.24
C ASN A 61 4.62 -20.74 -13.22
N LEU A 62 5.61 -20.17 -13.93
CA LEU A 62 6.46 -20.94 -14.87
C LEU A 62 7.35 -21.98 -14.19
N ILE A 63 7.63 -21.78 -12.89
CA ILE A 63 8.43 -22.69 -12.07
C ILE A 63 7.55 -23.42 -11.03
N ALA A 64 6.24 -23.50 -11.28
CA ALA A 64 5.23 -24.15 -10.43
C ALA A 64 5.17 -23.59 -8.99
N LEU A 65 5.50 -22.30 -8.82
CA LEU A 65 5.12 -21.56 -7.62
C LEU A 65 3.70 -21.02 -7.80
N PRO A 66 2.92 -20.85 -6.70
CA PRO A 66 1.56 -20.33 -6.71
C PRO A 66 1.57 -18.81 -6.91
N GLY A 67 2.08 -18.39 -8.07
CA GLY A 67 2.32 -17.01 -8.44
C GLY A 67 1.05 -16.19 -8.51
N ASN A 68 -0.05 -16.79 -8.96
CA ASN A 68 -1.36 -16.15 -8.97
C ASN A 68 -1.84 -15.76 -7.56
N TRP A 69 -1.59 -16.59 -6.55
CA TRP A 69 -1.95 -16.27 -5.17
C TRP A 69 -1.08 -15.15 -4.59
N ALA A 70 0.21 -15.13 -4.93
CA ALA A 70 1.10 -14.04 -4.56
C ALA A 70 0.62 -12.71 -5.16
N ALA A 71 0.15 -12.71 -6.41
CA ALA A 71 -0.43 -11.51 -7.05
C ALA A 71 -1.68 -11.02 -6.30
N VAL A 72 -2.58 -11.91 -5.87
CA VAL A 72 -3.76 -11.54 -5.06
C VAL A 72 -3.35 -10.88 -3.75
N LEU A 73 -2.36 -11.43 -3.06
CA LEU A 73 -1.87 -10.87 -1.79
C LEU A 73 -1.24 -9.50 -1.98
N ILE A 74 -0.43 -9.31 -3.04
CA ILE A 74 0.16 -8.01 -3.38
C ILE A 74 -0.94 -6.96 -3.61
N LEU A 75 -1.98 -7.30 -4.38
CA LEU A 75 -3.10 -6.38 -4.65
C LEU A 75 -3.94 -6.10 -3.40
N LEU A 76 -4.12 -7.09 -2.52
CA LEU A 76 -4.82 -6.91 -1.24
C LEU A 76 -4.04 -5.94 -0.33
N VAL A 77 -2.72 -6.10 -0.23
CA VAL A 77 -1.86 -5.20 0.54
C VAL A 77 -1.90 -3.79 -0.04
N TYR A 78 -1.87 -3.65 -1.38
CA TYR A 78 -2.00 -2.33 -2.02
C TYR A 78 -3.38 -1.71 -1.82
N ALA A 79 -4.47 -2.48 -1.89
CA ALA A 79 -5.81 -1.96 -1.60
C ALA A 79 -5.98 -1.53 -0.14
N PHE A 80 -5.20 -2.10 0.77
CA PHE A 80 -5.25 -1.78 2.20
C PHE A 80 -4.34 -0.61 2.61
N VAL A 81 -3.12 -0.53 2.05
CA VAL A 81 -2.10 0.47 2.42
C VAL A 81 -1.97 1.59 1.38
N GLY A 82 -2.55 1.40 0.19
CA GLY A 82 -2.45 2.32 -0.92
C GLY A 82 -3.21 3.63 -0.72
N PRO A 83 -2.96 4.61 -1.60
CA PRO A 83 -3.58 5.94 -1.51
C PRO A 83 -5.11 5.85 -1.66
N GLU A 84 -5.85 6.46 -0.72
CA GLU A 84 -7.33 6.44 -0.76
C GLU A 84 -7.91 7.32 -1.88
N THR A 85 -7.20 8.39 -2.27
CA THR A 85 -7.66 9.38 -3.24
C THR A 85 -6.68 9.52 -4.41
N GLY A 86 -7.20 9.69 -5.63
CA GLY A 86 -6.42 9.96 -6.84
C GLY A 86 -6.45 8.82 -7.87
N ASN A 87 -5.76 8.99 -9.00
CA ASN A 87 -5.76 8.03 -10.11
C ASN A 87 -5.12 6.68 -9.78
N ALA A 88 -4.30 6.64 -8.73
CA ALA A 88 -3.67 5.43 -8.21
C ALA A 88 -4.53 4.75 -7.12
N SER A 89 -5.64 5.37 -6.70
CA SER A 89 -6.57 4.76 -5.75
C SER A 89 -7.23 3.54 -6.38
N MET A 90 -7.15 2.43 -5.67
CA MET A 90 -7.63 1.14 -6.12
C MET A 90 -8.54 0.56 -5.05
N GLY A 91 -9.82 0.44 -5.37
CA GLY A 91 -10.77 -0.27 -4.52
C GLY A 91 -10.53 -1.78 -4.53
N TYR A 92 -11.37 -2.52 -3.80
CA TYR A 92 -11.26 -3.99 -3.72
C TYR A 92 -11.68 -4.73 -5.00
N THR A 93 -12.26 -4.05 -5.99
CA THR A 93 -12.74 -4.66 -7.24
C THR A 93 -11.68 -5.50 -7.95
N PRO A 94 -10.44 -5.01 -8.19
CA PRO A 94 -9.46 -5.79 -8.92
C PRO A 94 -8.81 -6.86 -8.01
N VAL A 95 -8.89 -6.73 -6.68
CA VAL A 95 -8.50 -7.81 -5.74
C VAL A 95 -9.45 -9.00 -5.89
N VAL A 96 -10.76 -8.74 -5.94
CA VAL A 96 -11.78 -9.79 -6.18
C VAL A 96 -11.61 -10.40 -7.58
N ALA A 97 -11.38 -9.57 -8.60
CA ALA A 97 -11.12 -10.07 -9.95
C ALA A 97 -9.87 -10.97 -9.98
N ALA A 98 -8.76 -10.52 -9.38
CA ALA A 98 -7.53 -11.29 -9.28
C ALA A 98 -7.73 -12.60 -8.51
N LEU A 99 -8.54 -12.61 -7.45
CA LEU A 99 -8.88 -13.82 -6.72
C LEU A 99 -9.62 -14.83 -7.61
N CYS A 100 -10.61 -14.37 -8.39
CA CYS A 100 -11.31 -15.21 -9.36
C CYS A 100 -10.35 -15.77 -10.42
N PHE A 101 -9.47 -14.94 -10.98
CA PHE A 101 -8.46 -15.37 -11.94
C PHE A 101 -7.44 -16.33 -11.34
N ALA A 102 -7.05 -16.13 -10.07
CA ALA A 102 -6.13 -17.01 -9.37
C ALA A 102 -6.74 -18.39 -9.18
N LEU A 103 -8.01 -18.47 -8.75
CA LEU A 103 -8.73 -19.74 -8.63
C LEU A 103 -8.81 -20.49 -9.97
N LEU A 104 -9.12 -19.76 -11.06
CA LEU A 104 -9.18 -20.35 -12.40
C LEU A 104 -7.80 -20.81 -12.88
N GLY A 105 -6.79 -19.96 -12.75
CA GLY A 105 -5.42 -20.23 -13.19
C GLY A 105 -4.82 -21.42 -12.47
N GLU A 106 -4.97 -21.49 -11.14
CA GLU A 106 -4.50 -22.64 -10.39
C GLU A 106 -5.25 -23.90 -10.78
N GLY A 107 -6.57 -23.81 -10.99
CA GLY A 107 -7.36 -24.94 -11.48
C GLY A 107 -6.81 -25.50 -12.80
N PHE A 108 -6.47 -24.64 -13.76
CA PHE A 108 -5.84 -25.06 -15.01
C PHE A 108 -4.45 -25.65 -14.79
N GLU A 109 -3.65 -25.06 -13.90
CA GLU A 109 -2.31 -25.53 -13.58
C GLU A 109 -2.35 -26.91 -12.88
N PHE A 110 -3.33 -27.15 -12.01
CA PHE A 110 -3.59 -28.46 -11.41
C PHE A 110 -3.97 -29.51 -12.46
N VAL A 111 -4.82 -29.16 -13.42
CA VAL A 111 -5.21 -30.07 -14.51
C VAL A 111 -4.01 -30.37 -15.40
N ALA A 112 -3.26 -29.35 -15.81
CA ALA A 112 -2.03 -29.50 -16.61
C ALA A 112 -0.97 -30.34 -15.86
N ALA A 113 -0.76 -30.04 -14.57
CA ALA A 113 0.15 -30.77 -13.71
C ALA A 113 -0.31 -32.21 -13.50
N ALA A 114 -1.61 -32.49 -13.34
CA ALA A 114 -2.17 -33.84 -13.19
C ALA A 114 -2.01 -34.67 -14.47
N MET A 115 -2.23 -34.08 -15.64
CA MET A 115 -2.01 -34.73 -16.94
C MET A 115 -0.52 -35.02 -17.18
N GLY A 116 0.38 -34.13 -16.75
CA GLY A 116 1.82 -34.38 -16.77
C GLY A 116 2.32 -35.31 -15.65
N ALA A 117 1.59 -35.37 -14.51
CA ALA A 117 2.00 -36.07 -13.30
C ALA A 117 2.00 -37.58 -13.41
N GLN A 118 1.10 -38.12 -14.23
CA GLN A 118 0.94 -39.55 -14.41
C GLN A 118 2.25 -40.25 -14.82
N LYS A 119 3.27 -39.49 -15.26
CA LYS A 119 4.60 -40.00 -15.61
C LYS A 119 5.67 -39.97 -14.49
N ALA A 120 5.49 -39.28 -13.35
CA ALA A 120 6.63 -38.86 -12.51
C ALA A 120 6.59 -39.16 -10.99
N GLY A 121 5.66 -39.96 -10.47
CA GLY A 121 5.84 -40.72 -9.21
C GLY A 121 6.16 -39.99 -7.89
N ALA A 122 6.03 -38.66 -7.76
CA ALA A 122 6.36 -37.93 -6.53
C ALA A 122 5.13 -37.59 -5.65
N SER A 123 5.28 -37.63 -4.32
CA SER A 123 4.22 -37.32 -3.33
C SER A 123 3.95 -35.80 -3.26
N ARG A 124 3.29 -35.28 -4.29
CA ARG A 124 2.88 -33.87 -4.44
C ARG A 124 1.99 -33.35 -3.31
N LYS A 125 1.29 -34.27 -2.63
CA LYS A 125 0.28 -33.95 -1.62
C LYS A 125 0.88 -33.27 -0.38
N ALA A 126 2.11 -33.61 0.01
CA ALA A 126 2.74 -33.05 1.22
C ALA A 126 3.18 -31.59 1.03
N THR A 127 3.83 -31.27 -0.10
CA THR A 127 4.19 -29.89 -0.45
C THR A 127 2.94 -29.04 -0.65
N LEU A 128 1.90 -29.62 -1.26
CA LEU A 128 0.63 -28.93 -1.49
C LEU A 128 -0.10 -28.57 -0.19
N LEU A 129 -0.15 -29.49 0.77
CA LEU A 129 -0.76 -29.21 2.07
C LEU A 129 -0.03 -28.12 2.86
N ALA A 130 1.32 -28.11 2.82
CA ALA A 130 2.12 -27.09 3.49
C ALA A 130 1.89 -25.70 2.87
N MET A 131 1.77 -25.64 1.55
CA MET A 131 1.52 -24.41 0.82
C MET A 131 0.12 -23.87 1.07
N ILE A 132 -0.91 -24.72 0.94
CA ILE A 132 -2.30 -24.38 1.26
C ILE A 132 -2.45 -23.95 2.73
N GLY A 133 -1.77 -24.62 3.66
CA GLY A 133 -1.77 -24.26 5.08
C GLY A 133 -1.16 -22.88 5.35
N SER A 134 -0.05 -22.55 4.70
CA SER A 134 0.58 -21.22 4.78
C SER A 134 -0.33 -20.14 4.17
N MET A 135 -0.99 -20.44 3.05
CA MET A 135 -1.90 -19.50 2.35
C MET A 135 -3.17 -19.23 3.15
N ALA A 136 -3.81 -20.28 3.68
CA ALA A 136 -4.97 -20.14 4.56
C ALA A 136 -4.59 -19.39 5.85
N GLY A 137 -3.40 -19.65 6.40
CA GLY A 137 -2.85 -18.93 7.54
C GLY A 137 -2.64 -17.44 7.27
N ALA A 138 -2.13 -17.06 6.10
CA ALA A 138 -1.96 -15.66 5.72
C ALA A 138 -3.30 -14.95 5.48
N MET A 139 -4.29 -15.62 4.85
CA MET A 139 -5.63 -15.06 4.65
C MET A 139 -6.39 -14.88 5.97
N LEU A 140 -6.35 -15.89 6.85
CA LEU A 140 -6.91 -15.75 8.21
C LEU A 140 -6.16 -14.69 9.02
N GLY A 141 -4.83 -14.64 8.89
CA GLY A 141 -3.99 -13.63 9.52
C GLY A 141 -4.33 -12.21 9.06
N ALA A 142 -4.71 -12.00 7.81
CA ALA A 142 -5.15 -10.70 7.30
C ALA A 142 -6.54 -10.29 7.83
N ILE A 143 -7.45 -11.25 7.99
CA ILE A 143 -8.80 -10.99 8.56
C ILE A 143 -8.71 -10.73 10.07
N VAL A 144 -7.86 -11.47 10.79
CA VAL A 144 -7.74 -11.40 12.26
C VAL A 144 -6.73 -10.34 12.72
N GLY A 145 -5.69 -10.07 11.92
CA GLY A 145 -4.56 -9.21 12.27
C GLY A 145 -4.82 -7.71 12.18
N LEU A 146 -6.03 -7.28 11.81
CA LEU A 146 -6.44 -5.89 11.81
C LEU A 146 -7.28 -5.56 13.05
N PRO A 147 -6.68 -5.08 14.15
CA PRO A 147 -7.44 -4.40 15.19
C PRO A 147 -7.86 -3.02 14.65
N VAL A 148 -8.87 -2.99 13.77
CA VAL A 148 -9.51 -1.74 13.35
C VAL A 148 -10.46 -1.30 14.48
N PRO A 149 -10.22 -0.16 15.15
CA PRO A 149 -11.20 0.41 16.07
C PRO A 149 -12.28 1.13 15.24
N ILE A 150 -13.34 0.43 14.85
CA ILE A 150 -14.47 0.98 14.07
C ILE A 150 -15.39 1.90 14.91
N VAL A 151 -15.11 2.12 16.20
CA VAL A 151 -16.02 2.88 17.10
C VAL A 151 -15.46 4.24 17.56
N GLY A 152 -14.22 4.60 17.19
CA GLY A 152 -13.58 5.82 17.69
C GLY A 152 -14.00 7.12 16.99
N GLN A 153 -14.46 7.06 15.75
CA GLN A 153 -14.71 8.25 14.91
C GLN A 153 -16.15 8.79 15.03
N GLY A 154 -17.04 8.11 15.78
CA GLY A 154 -18.46 8.47 15.88
C GLY A 154 -18.88 9.17 17.17
N LEU A 155 -17.96 9.40 18.12
CA LEU A 155 -18.26 10.01 19.43
C LEU A 155 -17.56 11.37 19.65
N ALA A 156 -16.86 11.88 18.65
CA ALA A 156 -16.24 13.21 18.67
C ALA A 156 -17.07 14.28 17.92
N ALA A 157 -18.41 14.10 17.92
CA ALA A 157 -19.38 15.10 17.46
C ALA A 157 -20.07 15.74 18.68
#